data_AF-A0A923XC40-F1
#
_entry.id   AF-A0A923XC40-F1
#
_cell.length_a   1.000
_cell.length_b   1.000
_cell.length_c   1.000
_cell.angle_alpha   90.00
_cell.angle_beta   90.00
_cell.angle_gamma   90.00
#
_symmetry.space_group_name_H-M   'P 1'
#
loop_
_entity.id
_entity.type
_entity.pdbx_description
1 polymer ?
#
loop_
_entity_poly.entity_id
_entity_poly.type
_entity_poly.pdbx_seq_one_letter_code
_entity_poly.pdbx_strand_id
1 'polypeptide(L)'
;MSSKKSKRLKNVKQLSFEKNSSFYQFNHGGTLRKKRIGRKQRPLSTKEPLHVVFKVDKSKLRSKTLRSSKSYKLIQKIIKTYAKHFYVQLEQISIQNDHCRLLVRTKRRSSFIDQAA
;
A
#
# COMPACT_ATOMS: atom_id res chain seq x y z
N MET A 1 -20.79 -36.68 50.40
CA MET A 1 -19.48 -36.25 49.85
C MET A 1 -19.60 -36.16 48.32
N SER A 2 -19.69 -34.95 47.75
CA SER A 2 -19.90 -34.76 46.30
C SER A 2 -18.62 -34.21 45.67
N SER A 3 -17.93 -35.01 44.86
CA SER A 3 -16.69 -34.62 44.20
C SER A 3 -16.99 -33.63 43.06
N LYS A 4 -16.60 -32.37 43.22
CA LYS A 4 -16.65 -31.36 42.16
C LYS A 4 -15.64 -31.74 41.07
N LYS A 5 -16.11 -32.28 39.95
CA LYS A 5 -15.27 -32.55 38.76
C LYS A 5 -14.70 -31.23 38.22
N SER A 6 -13.38 -31.12 38.23
CA SER A 6 -12.63 -29.99 37.65
C SER A 6 -12.92 -29.88 36.15
N LYS A 7 -13.48 -28.73 35.73
CA LYS A 7 -13.70 -28.43 34.32
C LYS A 7 -12.34 -28.18 33.65
N ARG A 8 -11.83 -29.17 32.93
CA ARG A 8 -10.65 -29.02 32.03
C ARG A 8 -10.88 -27.80 31.13
N LEU A 9 -10.01 -26.79 31.25
CA LEU A 9 -9.94 -25.66 30.33
C LEU A 9 -9.70 -26.23 28.93
N LYS A 10 -10.72 -26.14 28.06
CA LYS A 10 -10.61 -26.54 26.66
C LYS A 10 -9.55 -25.64 26.01
N ASN A 11 -8.53 -26.27 25.44
CA ASN A 11 -7.50 -25.71 24.55
C ASN A 11 -7.74 -24.25 24.18
N VAL A 12 -7.11 -23.33 24.91
CA VAL A 12 -6.99 -21.94 24.50
C VAL A 12 -6.11 -21.96 23.26
N LYS A 13 -6.74 -21.97 22.08
CA LYS A 13 -6.03 -21.85 20.81
C LYS A 13 -5.23 -20.56 20.88
N GLN A 14 -3.92 -20.67 20.74
CA GLN A 14 -3.00 -19.55 20.57
C GLN A 14 -3.62 -18.56 19.58
N LEU A 15 -3.75 -17.29 19.99
CA LEU A 15 -4.17 -16.22 19.09
C LEU A 15 -3.10 -16.13 17.99
N SER A 16 -3.37 -16.74 16.84
CA SER A 16 -2.52 -16.62 15.67
C SER A 16 -2.53 -15.15 15.24
N PHE A 17 -1.43 -14.45 15.50
CA PHE A 17 -1.21 -13.06 15.09
C PHE A 17 -1.11 -12.87 13.57
N GLU A 18 -1.15 -13.96 12.81
CA GLU A 18 -1.11 -13.91 11.36
C GLU A 18 -2.53 -13.84 10.81
N LYS A 19 -2.93 -12.63 10.39
CA LYS A 19 -4.03 -12.48 9.45
C LYS A 19 -3.66 -13.26 8.19
N ASN A 20 -4.30 -14.41 8.01
CA ASN A 20 -4.26 -15.17 6.77
C ASN A 20 -4.48 -14.23 5.57
N SER A 21 -3.42 -13.95 4.82
CA SER A 21 -3.44 -13.17 3.57
C SER A 21 -4.12 -13.92 2.42
N SER A 22 -4.63 -15.13 2.68
CA SER A 22 -5.31 -16.01 1.73
C SER A 22 -6.57 -15.41 1.10
N PHE A 23 -7.19 -14.41 1.74
CA PHE A 23 -8.32 -13.67 1.14
C PHE A 23 -7.93 -12.84 -0.11
N TYR A 24 -6.65 -12.49 -0.25
CA TYR A 24 -6.13 -11.77 -1.42
C TYR A 24 -5.30 -12.67 -2.34
N GLN A 25 -5.03 -13.91 -1.94
CA GLN A 25 -4.16 -14.85 -2.66
C GLN A 25 -4.70 -15.25 -4.05
N PHE A 26 -6.02 -15.17 -4.27
CA PHE A 26 -6.66 -15.46 -5.56
C PHE A 26 -7.17 -14.21 -6.31
N ASN A 27 -7.02 -13.02 -5.71
CA ASN A 27 -7.50 -11.77 -6.28
C ASN A 27 -6.34 -10.98 -6.88
N HIS A 28 -5.83 -11.47 -8.01
CA HIS A 28 -4.94 -10.68 -8.84
C HIS A 28 -5.70 -9.48 -9.40
N GLY A 29 -5.04 -8.32 -9.50
CA GLY A 29 -5.65 -7.12 -10.12
C GLY A 29 -6.21 -7.37 -11.53
N GLY A 30 -5.77 -8.41 -12.22
CA GLY A 30 -6.32 -8.85 -13.52
C GLY A 30 -7.70 -9.51 -13.46
N THR A 31 -8.03 -10.29 -12.42
CA THR A 31 -9.33 -10.99 -12.29
C THR A 31 -10.46 -10.00 -11.97
N LEU A 32 -10.18 -9.01 -11.11
CA LEU A 32 -11.09 -7.88 -10.84
C LEU A 32 -11.32 -7.02 -12.11
N ARG A 33 -10.30 -6.82 -12.94
CA ARG A 33 -10.38 -6.10 -14.23
C ARG A 33 -11.23 -6.80 -15.30
N LYS A 34 -11.66 -8.05 -15.12
CA LYS A 34 -12.56 -8.70 -16.10
C LYS A 34 -13.95 -8.05 -16.11
N LYS A 35 -14.47 -7.65 -14.94
CA LYS A 35 -15.76 -6.94 -14.81
C LYS A 35 -15.55 -5.42 -14.83
N ARG A 36 -16.46 -4.66 -15.47
CA ARG A 36 -16.39 -3.18 -15.60
C ARG A 36 -16.15 -2.47 -14.25
N ILE A 37 -16.75 -2.97 -13.17
CA ILE A 37 -16.60 -2.47 -11.79
C ILE A 37 -15.15 -2.61 -11.27
N GLY A 38 -14.49 -3.75 -11.50
CA GLY A 38 -13.14 -4.00 -11.01
C GLY A 38 -12.02 -3.50 -11.93
N ARG A 39 -12.35 -2.99 -13.14
CA ARG A 39 -11.40 -2.23 -13.98
C ARG A 39 -11.02 -0.89 -13.36
N LYS A 40 -11.95 -0.28 -12.61
CA LYS A 40 -11.74 1.01 -11.94
C LYS A 40 -11.20 0.88 -10.51
N GLN A 41 -11.33 -0.29 -9.88
CA GLN A 41 -10.84 -0.51 -8.52
C GLN A 41 -9.44 -1.14 -8.54
N ARG A 42 -8.40 -0.31 -8.33
CA ARG A 42 -7.32 -0.78 -7.46
C ARG A 42 -7.93 -0.96 -6.07
N PRO A 43 -7.68 -2.04 -5.32
CA PRO A 43 -8.06 -2.11 -3.92
C PRO A 43 -7.23 -1.06 -3.16
N LEU A 44 -7.72 0.18 -3.16
CA LEU A 44 -7.27 1.25 -2.28
C LEU A 44 -7.80 0.87 -0.89
N SER A 45 -7.01 0.07 -0.18
CA SER A 45 -7.25 -0.22 1.22
C SER A 45 -6.91 1.02 2.02
N THR A 46 -7.83 1.45 2.88
CA THR A 46 -7.53 2.48 3.88
C THR A 46 -6.77 1.91 5.07
N LYS A 47 -6.71 0.58 5.20
CA LYS A 47 -6.08 -0.13 6.32
C LYS A 47 -4.66 -0.58 6.00
N GLU A 48 -4.39 -0.91 4.74
CA GLU A 48 -3.12 -1.49 4.31
C GLU A 48 -2.40 -0.54 3.35
N PRO A 49 -1.11 -0.29 3.58
CA PRO A 49 -0.31 0.51 2.68
C PRO A 49 -0.05 -0.21 1.36
N LEU A 50 -0.02 0.57 0.29
CA LEU A 50 0.34 0.16 -1.05
C LEU A 50 1.82 0.46 -1.31
N HIS A 51 2.56 -0.57 -1.69
CA HIS A 51 3.93 -0.41 -2.17
C HIS A 51 3.92 -0.05 -3.67
N VAL A 52 4.32 1.18 -3.98
CA VAL A 52 4.37 1.72 -5.34
C VAL A 52 5.82 1.93 -5.74
N VAL A 53 6.21 1.39 -6.89
CA VAL A 53 7.55 1.55 -7.44
C VAL A 53 7.45 2.32 -8.76
N PHE A 54 8.16 3.44 -8.84
CA PHE A 54 8.35 4.20 -10.06
C PHE A 54 9.74 3.93 -10.61
N LYS A 55 9.82 3.24 -11.74
CA LYS A 55 11.06 3.00 -12.46
C LYS A 55 11.28 4.12 -13.47
N VAL A 56 12.53 4.58 -13.57
CA VAL A 56 12.93 5.61 -14.53
C VAL A 56 13.92 5.05 -15.52
N ASP A 57 13.84 5.56 -16.75
CA ASP A 57 14.88 5.41 -17.74
C ASP A 57 16.03 6.40 -17.45
N LYS A 58 17.14 5.87 -16.94
CA LYS A 58 18.32 6.67 -16.54
C LYS A 58 18.97 7.40 -17.71
N SER A 59 18.83 6.90 -18.94
CA SER A 59 19.47 7.50 -20.12
C SER A 59 18.96 8.92 -20.38
N LYS A 60 17.71 9.18 -19.99
CA LYS A 60 17.02 10.47 -20.14
C LYS A 60 17.34 11.46 -19.02
N LEU A 61 18.05 11.05 -17.98
CA LEU A 61 18.42 11.92 -16.87
C LEU A 61 19.76 12.60 -17.13
N ARG A 62 19.80 13.93 -17.01
CA ARG A 62 21.04 14.71 -17.09
C ARG A 62 22.13 14.24 -16.10
N SER A 63 21.73 13.85 -14.90
CA SER A 63 22.64 13.35 -13.85
C SER A 63 22.86 11.84 -13.89
N LYS A 64 22.19 11.09 -14.78
CA LYS A 64 22.16 9.60 -14.82
C LYS A 64 21.72 8.91 -13.51
N THR A 65 21.32 9.67 -12.48
CA THR A 65 20.87 9.18 -11.18
C THR A 65 19.80 10.11 -10.58
N LEU A 66 18.85 9.53 -9.86
CA LEU A 66 17.86 10.25 -9.07
C LEU A 66 18.42 10.76 -7.72
N ARG A 67 19.60 10.27 -7.28
CA ARG A 67 20.20 10.60 -5.97
C ARG A 67 21.12 11.82 -6.00
N SER A 68 21.22 12.53 -7.12
CA SER A 68 21.89 13.83 -7.14
C SER A 68 21.21 14.77 -6.15
N SER A 69 21.94 15.63 -5.46
CA SER A 69 21.37 16.50 -4.42
C SER A 69 20.18 17.33 -4.93
N LYS A 70 20.28 17.87 -6.15
CA LYS A 70 19.21 18.64 -6.79
C LYS A 70 18.00 17.78 -7.14
N SER A 71 18.20 16.63 -7.79
CA SER A 71 17.12 15.71 -8.17
C SER A 71 16.42 15.16 -6.94
N TYR A 72 17.17 14.75 -5.92
CA TYR A 72 16.64 14.19 -4.68
C TYR A 72 15.71 15.18 -3.96
N LYS A 73 16.16 16.43 -3.78
CA LYS A 73 15.34 17.50 -3.18
C LYS A 73 14.08 17.78 -3.99
N LEU A 74 14.20 17.85 -5.32
CA LEU A 74 13.08 18.10 -6.22
C LEU A 74 12.04 16.96 -6.16
N ILE A 75 12.48 15.71 -6.24
CA ILE A 75 11.62 14.52 -6.19
C ILE A 75 10.88 14.48 -4.84
N GLN A 76 11.59 14.69 -3.73
CA GLN A 76 10.95 14.76 -2.41
C GLN A 76 9.89 15.86 -2.33
N LYS A 77 10.17 17.05 -2.87
CA LYS A 77 9.22 18.16 -2.92
C LYS A 77 7.97 17.77 -3.71
N ILE A 78 8.14 17.27 -4.93
CA ILE A 78 7.04 16.84 -5.82
C ILE A 78 6.18 15.77 -5.13
N ILE A 79 6.80 14.72 -4.59
CA ILE A 79 6.07 13.63 -3.91
C ILE A 79 5.24 14.18 -2.74
N LYS A 80 5.82 15.03 -1.88
CA LYS A 80 5.11 15.61 -0.74
C LYS A 80 3.96 16.54 -1.18
N THR A 81 4.19 17.38 -2.19
CA THR A 81 3.18 18.29 -2.73
C THR A 81 1.96 17.53 -3.25
N TYR A 82 2.18 16.54 -4.12
CA TYR A 82 1.08 15.78 -4.70
C TYR A 82 0.43 14.82 -3.72
N ALA A 83 1.18 14.23 -2.80
CA ALA A 83 0.58 13.43 -1.74
C ALA A 83 -0.39 14.25 -0.88
N LYS A 84 -0.02 15.50 -0.53
CA LYS A 84 -0.94 16.41 0.17
C LYS A 84 -2.15 16.76 -0.69
N HIS A 85 -1.95 17.09 -1.96
CA HIS A 85 -3.02 17.47 -2.89
C HIS A 85 -4.06 16.35 -3.08
N PHE A 86 -3.61 15.11 -3.22
CA PHE A 86 -4.48 13.94 -3.40
C PHE A 86 -4.89 13.27 -2.09
N TYR A 87 -4.62 13.88 -0.94
CA TYR A 87 -4.93 13.31 0.38
C TYR A 87 -4.38 11.89 0.60
N VAL A 88 -3.22 11.61 0.00
CA VAL A 88 -2.47 10.36 0.14
C VAL A 88 -1.50 10.50 1.31
N GLN A 89 -1.54 9.55 2.24
CA GLN A 89 -0.56 9.46 3.31
C GLN A 89 0.69 8.73 2.79
N LEU A 90 1.85 9.36 2.97
CA LEU A 90 3.15 8.75 2.70
C LEU A 90 3.66 8.17 4.02
N GLU A 91 3.85 6.85 4.08
CA GLU A 91 4.45 6.19 5.24
C GLU A 91 5.96 6.07 5.07
N GLN A 92 6.40 5.70 3.87
CA GLN A 92 7.82 5.56 3.57
C GLN A 92 8.13 6.06 2.16
N ILE A 93 9.28 6.70 2.02
CA ILE A 93 9.84 7.13 0.74
C ILE A 93 11.28 6.65 0.68
N SER A 94 11.62 5.92 -0.37
CA SER A 94 13.00 5.53 -0.67
C SER A 94 13.30 5.89 -2.13
N ILE A 95 14.33 6.70 -2.33
CA ILE A 95 14.78 7.12 -3.67
C ILE A 95 16.10 6.40 -3.94
N GLN A 96 16.08 5.44 -4.86
CA GLN A 96 17.25 4.75 -5.38
C GLN A 96 17.80 5.48 -6.61
N ASN A 97 18.88 4.96 -7.21
CA ASN A 97 19.52 5.58 -8.36
C ASN A 97 18.62 5.63 -9.61
N ASP A 98 17.76 4.63 -9.79
CA ASP A 98 16.97 4.40 -11.00
C ASP A 98 15.48 4.17 -10.73
N HIS A 99 15.07 4.13 -9.48
CA HIS A 99 13.68 4.00 -9.09
C HIS A 99 13.38 4.71 -7.77
N CYS A 100 12.09 4.93 -7.52
CA CYS A 100 11.56 5.39 -6.25
C CYS A 100 10.58 4.35 -5.73
N ARG A 101 10.73 3.95 -4.46
CA ARG A 101 9.77 3.13 -3.72
C ARG A 101 9.00 4.00 -2.76
N LEU A 102 7.68 3.93 -2.83
CA LEU A 102 6.77 4.64 -1.95
C LEU A 102 5.88 3.62 -1.25
N LEU A 103 5.68 3.81 0.04
CA LEU A 103 4.69 3.08 0.81
C LEU A 103 3.59 4.08 1.13
N VAL A 104 2.44 3.94 0.47
CA VAL A 104 1.37 4.95 0.47
C VAL A 104 0.07 4.38 0.99
N ARG A 105 -0.66 5.16 1.77
CA ARG A 105 -1.98 4.79 2.30
C ARG A 105 -2.99 5.85 1.91
N THR A 106 -4.17 5.42 1.48
CA THR A 106 -5.29 6.34 1.23
C THR A 106 -6.06 6.57 2.51
N LYS A 107 -6.32 7.83 2.89
CA LYS A 107 -7.03 8.14 4.14
C LYS A 107 -8.54 7.92 4.06
N ARG A 108 -9.17 8.17 2.90
CA ARG A 108 -10.61 7.97 2.68
C ARG A 108 -10.87 7.45 1.27
N ARG A 109 -11.79 6.47 1.14
CA ARG A 109 -12.17 5.88 -0.15
C ARG A 109 -13.02 6.83 -1.00
N SER A 110 -13.82 7.69 -0.37
CA SER A 110 -14.66 8.69 -1.04
C SER A 110 -13.85 9.72 -1.83
N SER A 111 -12.65 10.09 -1.37
CA SER A 111 -11.78 11.07 -2.03
C SER A 111 -11.30 10.68 -3.44
N PHE A 112 -11.52 9.43 -3.87
CA PHE A 112 -11.22 8.95 -5.23
C PHE A 112 -12.45 8.83 -6.14
N ILE A 113 -13.66 8.79 -5.58
CA ILE A 113 -14.90 8.64 -6.35
C ILE A 113 -15.26 9.98 -7.01
N ASP A 114 -15.02 11.09 -6.31
CA ASP A 114 -15.38 12.44 -6.77
C ASP A 114 -14.40 13.04 -7.80
N GLN A 115 -13.25 12.40 -8.06
CA GLN A 115 -12.27 12.86 -9.07
C GLN A 115 -12.49 12.22 -10.46
N ALA A 116 -13.56 11.44 -10.63
CA ALA A 116 -13.89 10.73 -11.87
C ALA A 116 -15.27 11.09 -12.43
N ALA A 117 -15.85 12.19 -11.96
CA ALA A 117 -17.01 12.89 -12.53
C ALA A 117 -16.54 14.18 -13.19
#